data_AF-A0A370WY91-F1
#
_entry.id   AF-A0A370WY91-F1
#
_cell.length_a   1.000
_cell.length_b   1.000
_cell.length_c   1.000
_cell.angle_alpha   90.00
_cell.angle_beta   90.00
_cell.angle_gamma   90.00
#
_symmetry.space_group_name_H-M   'P 1'
#
loop_
_entity.id
_entity.type
_entity.pdbx_description
1 polymer ?
#
loop_
_entity_poly.entity_id
_entity_poly.type
_entity_poly.pdbx_seq_one_letter_code
_entity_poly.pdbx_strand_id
1 'polypeptide(L)'
;MNADAPKMPRTIAEYLEQLRAALRGADPALIQDALYDAEEHLRAELAERPGHNEAEMLAKVVGSYGAPEEVADIYRDQEVKTQRALAPPRRPRPKQRSWASHFFGVAADPRTYGALFYMVLALATGIFYFTWATVGISLSFGLAVLIIGIPFIVLFFGSVRMLSLVEGRIVETMLGVRMPRRPTFSMRGMPFWQRIGAMFRDPRTWGTLFYMFLMLPLGIIYFTLVVTLLSTSLALAAAPVVKLVFDMIGFTDYGQCDGPAWVCGWVHFWSGWPGAFAACIVGIAMLFATLHIVRVLGYLHGQIARHFLVARE
;
A
#
# COMPACT_ATOMS: atom_id res chain seq x y z
N MET A 1 -19.27 -42.13 18.34
CA MET A 1 -17.82 -41.97 18.08
C MET A 1 -17.31 -40.99 19.10
N ASN A 2 -16.39 -41.42 19.96
CA ASN A 2 -15.87 -40.67 21.09
C ASN A 2 -15.18 -39.40 20.61
N ALA A 3 -15.69 -38.23 21.00
CA ALA A 3 -14.93 -36.99 20.93
C ALA A 3 -13.96 -37.02 22.13
N ASP A 4 -12.67 -37.16 21.86
CA ASP A 4 -11.63 -36.97 22.86
C ASP A 4 -11.82 -35.61 23.51
N ALA A 5 -12.00 -35.57 24.83
CA ALA A 5 -12.02 -34.32 25.58
C ALA A 5 -10.69 -33.59 25.33
N PRO A 6 -10.70 -32.27 25.05
CA PRO A 6 -9.49 -31.52 24.76
C PRO A 6 -8.53 -31.64 25.95
N LYS A 7 -7.32 -32.14 25.69
CA LYS A 7 -6.26 -32.25 26.70
C LYS A 7 -5.95 -30.87 27.24
N MET A 8 -5.97 -30.71 28.57
CA MET A 8 -5.57 -29.44 29.20
C MET A 8 -4.18 -29.02 28.72
N PRO A 9 -4.03 -27.79 28.18
CA PRO A 9 -2.76 -27.30 27.68
C PRO A 9 -1.77 -27.12 28.83
N ARG A 10 -0.55 -27.61 28.62
CA ARG A 10 0.53 -27.58 29.63
C ARG A 10 1.52 -26.44 29.40
N THR A 11 1.49 -25.83 28.23
CA THR A 11 2.33 -24.69 27.85
C THR A 11 1.49 -23.61 27.15
N ILE A 12 1.99 -22.37 27.15
CA ILE A 12 1.33 -21.26 26.44
C ILE A 12 1.23 -21.58 24.93
N ALA A 13 2.25 -22.23 24.37
CA ALA A 13 2.27 -22.62 22.96
C ALA A 13 1.14 -23.62 22.64
N GLU A 14 0.92 -24.62 23.49
CA GLU A 14 -0.18 -25.58 23.33
C GLU A 14 -1.55 -24.90 23.46
N TYR A 15 -1.72 -23.96 24.38
CA TYR A 15 -2.97 -23.19 24.52
C TYR A 15 -3.28 -22.41 23.24
N LEU A 16 -2.29 -21.70 22.69
CA LEU A 16 -2.44 -20.91 21.46
C LEU A 16 -2.70 -21.80 20.23
N GLU A 17 -2.11 -22.98 20.17
CA GLU A 17 -2.36 -23.94 19.11
C GLU A 17 -3.80 -24.48 19.15
N GLN A 18 -4.31 -24.79 20.35
CA GLN A 18 -5.70 -25.20 20.55
C GLN A 18 -6.68 -24.05 20.24
N LEU A 19 -6.39 -22.82 20.67
CA LEU A 19 -7.21 -21.64 20.36
C LEU A 19 -7.25 -21.38 18.85
N ARG A 20 -6.10 -21.48 18.17
CA ARG A 20 -6.01 -21.40 16.70
C ARG A 20 -6.83 -22.50 16.03
N ALA A 21 -6.76 -23.73 16.54
CA ALA A 21 -7.50 -24.86 16.01
C ALA A 21 -9.02 -24.67 16.18
N ALA A 22 -9.46 -24.11 17.31
CA ALA A 22 -10.85 -23.78 17.62
C ALA A 22 -11.39 -22.65 16.74
N LEU A 23 -10.57 -21.64 16.42
CA LEU A 23 -10.93 -20.51 15.55
C LEU A 23 -10.82 -20.81 14.05
N ARG A 24 -10.56 -22.06 13.63
CA ARG A 24 -10.52 -22.43 12.21
C ARG A 24 -11.80 -22.02 11.49
N GLY A 25 -11.65 -21.33 10.35
CA GLY A 25 -12.75 -20.82 9.53
C GLY A 25 -13.23 -19.40 9.87
N ALA A 26 -12.67 -18.76 10.91
CA ALA A 26 -12.89 -17.34 11.18
C ALA A 26 -12.02 -16.43 10.29
N ASP A 27 -12.28 -15.12 10.32
CA ASP A 27 -11.45 -14.14 9.61
C ASP A 27 -9.99 -14.18 10.10
N PRO A 28 -8.98 -14.19 9.22
CA PRO A 28 -7.57 -14.26 9.63
C PRO A 28 -7.15 -13.15 10.61
N ALA A 29 -7.72 -11.94 10.49
CA ALA A 29 -7.41 -10.85 11.42
C ALA A 29 -7.97 -11.13 12.82
N LEU A 30 -9.17 -11.70 12.93
CA LEU A 30 -9.74 -12.11 14.21
C LEU A 30 -8.88 -13.18 14.88
N ILE A 31 -8.43 -14.18 14.11
CA ILE A 31 -7.54 -15.24 14.60
C ILE A 31 -6.25 -14.63 15.15
N GLN A 32 -5.66 -13.69 14.40
CA GLN A 32 -4.43 -13.03 14.81
C GLN A 32 -4.62 -12.18 16.09
N ASP A 33 -5.70 -11.41 16.18
CA ASP A 33 -5.98 -10.56 17.34
C ASP A 33 -6.26 -11.41 18.59
N ALA A 34 -7.08 -12.46 18.47
CA ALA A 34 -7.38 -13.37 19.58
C ALA A 34 -6.14 -14.10 20.11
N LEU A 35 -5.26 -14.58 19.22
CA LEU A 35 -4.01 -15.22 19.62
C LEU A 35 -3.06 -14.23 20.29
N TYR A 36 -3.01 -12.99 19.81
CA TYR A 36 -2.15 -11.95 20.36
C TYR A 36 -2.59 -11.56 21.78
N ASP A 37 -3.87 -11.28 21.98
CA ASP A 37 -4.43 -10.89 23.28
C ASP A 37 -4.28 -12.02 24.31
N ALA A 38 -4.54 -13.27 23.90
CA ALA A 38 -4.35 -14.43 24.75
C ALA A 38 -2.88 -14.64 25.12
N GLU A 39 -1.95 -14.51 24.17
CA GLU A 39 -0.52 -14.64 24.46
C GLU A 39 -0.03 -13.54 25.41
N GLU A 40 -0.45 -12.30 25.22
CA GLU A 40 -0.08 -11.16 26.08
C GLU A 40 -0.61 -11.34 27.50
N HIS A 41 -1.88 -11.73 27.65
CA HIS A 41 -2.49 -11.97 28.96
C HIS A 41 -1.82 -13.13 29.71
N LEU A 42 -1.65 -14.29 29.04
CA LEU A 42 -1.02 -15.47 29.64
C LEU A 42 0.43 -15.21 30.07
N ARG A 43 1.19 -14.42 29.31
CA ARG A 43 2.57 -14.06 29.67
C ARG A 43 2.64 -13.01 30.78
N ALA A 44 1.69 -12.08 30.84
CA ALA A 44 1.60 -11.12 31.94
C ALA A 44 1.31 -11.85 33.27
N GLU A 45 0.35 -12.77 33.28
CA GLU A 45 0.06 -13.62 34.44
C GLU A 45 1.27 -14.48 34.87
N LEU A 46 2.03 -15.03 33.91
CA LEU A 46 3.25 -15.77 34.21
C LEU A 46 4.33 -14.89 34.84
N ALA A 47 4.48 -13.64 34.36
CA ALA A 47 5.48 -12.70 34.86
C ALA A 47 5.16 -12.21 36.29
N GLU A 48 3.89 -12.14 36.67
CA GLU A 48 3.46 -11.78 38.02
C GLU A 48 3.64 -12.92 39.04
N ARG A 49 3.82 -14.16 38.59
CA ARG A 49 3.99 -15.34 39.45
C ARG A 49 5.27 -16.14 39.14
N PRO A 50 6.47 -15.55 39.28
CA PRO A 50 7.72 -16.24 39.03
C PRO A 50 7.92 -17.38 40.05
N GLY A 51 7.90 -18.63 39.59
CA GLY A 51 8.26 -19.81 40.41
C GLY A 51 7.25 -20.97 40.44
N HIS A 52 6.06 -20.83 39.83
CA HIS A 52 5.11 -21.93 39.69
C HIS A 52 5.36 -22.71 38.40
N ASN A 53 5.10 -24.03 38.42
CA ASN A 53 5.19 -24.88 37.22
C ASN A 53 4.21 -24.37 36.15
N GLU A 54 4.68 -24.17 34.92
CA GLU A 54 3.92 -23.53 33.82
C GLU A 54 2.55 -24.21 33.61
N ALA A 55 2.51 -25.53 33.70
CA ALA A 55 1.29 -26.33 33.56
C ALA A 55 0.26 -26.12 34.69
N GLU A 56 0.72 -25.87 35.92
CA GLU A 56 -0.15 -25.66 37.08
C GLU A 56 -0.72 -24.24 37.09
N MET A 57 0.07 -23.27 36.63
CA MET A 57 -0.38 -21.90 36.39
C MET A 57 -1.42 -21.87 35.27
N LEU A 58 -1.16 -22.52 34.14
CA LEU A 58 -2.11 -22.62 33.02
C LEU A 58 -3.41 -23.32 33.41
N ALA A 59 -3.37 -24.39 34.21
CA ALA A 59 -4.59 -25.03 34.71
C ALA A 59 -5.46 -24.06 35.54
N LYS A 60 -4.83 -23.15 36.29
CA LYS A 60 -5.52 -22.14 37.08
C LYS A 60 -6.03 -20.97 36.24
N VAL A 61 -5.26 -20.54 35.23
CA VAL A 61 -5.62 -19.44 34.32
C VAL A 61 -6.68 -19.85 33.30
N VAL A 62 -6.68 -21.09 32.83
CA VAL A 62 -7.80 -21.66 32.06
C VAL A 62 -9.11 -21.54 32.86
N GLY A 63 -9.06 -21.64 34.19
CA GLY A 63 -10.21 -21.44 35.06
C GLY A 63 -10.68 -19.98 35.20
N SER A 64 -9.82 -18.98 35.00
CA SER A 64 -10.18 -17.55 35.12
C SER A 64 -10.37 -16.85 33.77
N TYR A 65 -9.53 -17.16 32.79
CA TYR A 65 -9.53 -16.60 31.44
C TYR A 65 -10.43 -17.39 30.48
N GLY A 66 -10.62 -18.70 30.73
CA GLY A 66 -11.47 -19.58 29.95
C GLY A 66 -10.70 -20.62 29.14
N ALA A 67 -11.39 -21.71 28.79
CA ALA A 67 -10.84 -22.74 27.90
C ALA A 67 -10.65 -22.18 26.47
N PRO A 68 -9.69 -22.70 25.68
CA PRO A 68 -9.43 -22.23 24.32
C PRO A 68 -10.68 -22.18 23.42
N GLU A 69 -11.61 -23.13 23.60
CA GLU A 69 -12.86 -23.20 22.85
C GLU A 69 -13.87 -22.13 23.29
N GLU A 70 -13.99 -21.89 24.59
CA GLU A 70 -14.86 -20.84 25.14
C GLU A 70 -14.38 -19.45 24.74
N VAL A 71 -13.07 -19.22 24.80
CA VAL A 71 -12.45 -17.97 24.34
C VAL A 71 -12.69 -17.78 22.84
N ALA A 72 -12.54 -18.84 22.03
CA ALA A 72 -12.81 -18.78 20.59
C ALA A 72 -14.27 -18.35 20.29
N ASP A 73 -15.23 -18.85 21.04
CA ASP A 73 -16.65 -18.52 20.85
C ASP A 73 -16.96 -17.06 21.26
N ILE A 74 -16.33 -16.56 22.33
CA ILE A 74 -16.44 -15.15 22.72
C ILE A 74 -15.94 -14.23 21.60
N TYR A 75 -14.79 -14.53 20.99
CA TYR A 75 -14.25 -13.73 19.90
C TYR A 75 -15.13 -13.79 18.65
N ARG A 76 -15.70 -14.94 18.31
CA ARG A 76 -16.67 -15.07 17.19
C ARG A 76 -17.90 -14.19 17.40
N ASP A 77 -18.47 -14.23 18.60
CA ASP A 77 -19.65 -13.43 18.94
C ASP A 77 -19.37 -11.93 18.94
N GLN A 78 -18.18 -11.53 19.43
CA GLN A 78 -17.74 -10.14 19.39
C GLN A 78 -17.52 -9.65 17.97
N GLU A 79 -16.94 -10.47 17.09
CA GLU A 79 -16.75 -10.12 15.67
C GLU A 79 -18.10 -9.92 14.98
N VAL A 80 -19.08 -10.81 15.20
CA VAL A 80 -20.43 -10.68 14.63
C VAL A 80 -21.10 -9.38 15.08
N LYS A 81 -21.00 -9.03 16.37
CA LYS A 81 -21.55 -7.77 16.90
C LYS A 81 -20.82 -6.55 16.35
N THR A 82 -19.50 -6.62 16.26
CA THR A 82 -18.65 -5.53 15.77
C THR A 82 -18.87 -5.28 14.28
N GLN A 83 -18.97 -6.34 13.47
CA GLN A 83 -19.33 -6.24 12.05
C GLN A 83 -20.72 -5.64 11.85
N ARG A 84 -21.70 -6.02 12.68
CA ARG A 84 -23.06 -5.42 12.63
C ARG A 84 -23.06 -3.95 13.03
N ALA A 85 -22.25 -3.56 14.01
CA ALA A 85 -22.15 -2.17 14.48
C ALA A 85 -21.36 -1.28 13.51
N LEU A 86 -20.32 -1.83 12.86
CA LEU A 86 -19.51 -1.15 11.85
C LEU A 86 -20.12 -1.22 10.45
N ALA A 87 -21.19 -2.00 10.26
CA ALA A 87 -21.90 -2.06 9.00
C ALA A 87 -22.36 -0.63 8.62
N PRO A 88 -21.85 -0.06 7.52
CA PRO A 88 -22.19 1.30 7.16
C PRO A 88 -23.71 1.38 6.91
N PRO A 89 -24.37 2.50 7.28
CA PRO A 89 -25.79 2.69 6.99
C PRO A 89 -26.03 2.43 5.50
N ARG A 90 -27.09 1.67 5.18
CA ARG A 90 -27.49 1.34 3.80
C ARG A 90 -27.52 2.63 2.99
N ARG A 91 -26.50 2.83 2.15
CA ARG A 91 -26.42 4.02 1.29
C ARG A 91 -27.67 4.05 0.41
N PRO A 92 -28.35 5.20 0.28
CA PRO A 92 -29.45 5.32 -0.66
C PRO A 92 -28.96 4.87 -2.04
N ARG A 93 -29.77 4.05 -2.73
CA ARG A 93 -29.48 3.56 -4.08
C ARG A 93 -28.96 4.73 -4.93
N PRO A 94 -27.77 4.64 -5.52
CA PRO A 94 -27.26 5.74 -6.32
C PRO A 94 -28.26 5.99 -7.46
N LYS A 95 -28.84 7.20 -7.50
CA LYS A 95 -29.55 7.69 -8.70
C LYS A 95 -28.62 7.42 -9.88
N GLN A 96 -29.11 6.79 -10.94
CA GLN A 96 -28.33 6.47 -12.14
C GLN A 96 -27.61 7.74 -12.60
N ARG A 97 -26.31 7.81 -12.31
CA ARG A 97 -25.45 8.92 -12.67
C ARG A 97 -25.19 8.79 -14.16
N SER A 98 -25.55 9.81 -14.93
CA SER A 98 -25.26 9.90 -16.38
C SER A 98 -23.77 9.62 -16.63
N TRP A 99 -23.43 8.96 -17.75
CA TRP A 99 -22.05 8.66 -18.15
C TRP A 99 -21.13 9.90 -18.08
N ALA A 100 -21.66 11.08 -18.44
CA ALA A 100 -20.94 12.35 -18.32
C ALA A 100 -20.59 12.71 -16.87
N SER A 101 -21.50 12.47 -15.91
CA SER A 101 -21.23 12.72 -14.49
C SER A 101 -20.19 11.78 -13.88
N HIS A 102 -20.01 10.59 -14.47
CA HIS A 102 -18.92 9.69 -14.07
C HIS A 102 -17.58 10.15 -14.66
N PHE A 103 -17.57 10.60 -15.91
CA PHE A 103 -16.39 11.10 -16.61
C PHE A 103 -15.87 12.43 -15.99
N PHE A 104 -16.74 13.42 -15.77
CA PHE A 104 -16.37 14.69 -15.15
C PHE A 104 -16.21 14.59 -13.62
N GLY A 105 -16.84 13.60 -12.98
CA GLY A 105 -16.77 13.40 -11.54
C GLY A 105 -15.37 13.09 -11.00
N VAL A 106 -14.44 12.65 -11.86
CA VAL A 106 -13.05 12.35 -11.48
C VAL A 106 -12.29 13.60 -11.04
N ALA A 107 -12.60 14.77 -11.62
CA ALA A 107 -12.00 16.04 -11.21
C ALA A 107 -12.48 16.53 -9.84
N ALA A 108 -13.59 15.99 -9.32
CA ALA A 108 -14.09 16.32 -7.98
C ALA A 108 -13.66 15.28 -6.92
N ASP A 109 -12.99 14.19 -7.31
CA ASP A 109 -12.57 13.14 -6.38
C ASP A 109 -11.19 13.47 -5.78
N PRO A 110 -11.08 13.74 -4.47
CA PRO A 110 -9.81 14.06 -3.81
C PRO A 110 -8.78 12.92 -3.95
N ARG A 111 -9.22 11.68 -4.15
CA ARG A 111 -8.32 10.52 -4.34
C ARG A 111 -7.53 10.60 -5.63
N THR A 112 -8.08 11.20 -6.67
CA THR A 112 -7.38 11.39 -7.95
C THR A 112 -6.17 12.30 -7.77
N TYR A 113 -6.32 13.37 -6.99
CA TYR A 113 -5.22 14.29 -6.69
C TYR A 113 -4.19 13.67 -5.76
N GLY A 114 -4.62 12.85 -4.79
CA GLY A 114 -3.71 12.04 -3.97
C GLY A 114 -2.85 11.09 -4.83
N ALA A 115 -3.47 10.39 -5.77
CA ALA A 115 -2.75 9.54 -6.72
C ALA A 115 -1.84 10.34 -7.66
N LEU A 116 -2.27 11.49 -8.17
CA LEU A 116 -1.44 12.34 -9.02
C LEU A 116 -0.18 12.81 -8.28
N PHE A 117 -0.35 13.31 -7.06
CA PHE A 117 0.75 13.72 -6.20
C PHE A 117 1.70 12.55 -5.90
N TYR A 118 1.13 11.38 -5.61
CA TYR A 118 1.90 10.16 -5.43
C TYR A 118 2.74 9.80 -6.65
N MET A 119 2.20 9.86 -7.87
CA MET A 119 2.95 9.54 -9.11
C MET A 119 4.15 10.46 -9.33
N VAL A 120 4.05 11.73 -8.92
CA VAL A 120 5.18 12.67 -8.96
C VAL A 120 6.20 12.33 -7.88
N LEU A 121 5.74 12.05 -6.66
CA LEU A 121 6.57 11.66 -5.53
C LEU A 121 7.24 10.28 -5.71
N ALA A 122 6.66 9.40 -6.52
CA ALA A 122 7.13 8.04 -6.77
C ALA A 122 8.53 8.00 -7.38
N LEU A 123 8.93 9.02 -8.16
CA LEU A 123 10.29 9.12 -8.67
C LEU A 123 11.29 9.39 -7.54
N ALA A 124 11.01 10.36 -6.68
CA ALA A 124 11.90 10.73 -5.58
C ALA A 124 12.04 9.58 -4.56
N THR A 125 10.91 8.99 -4.16
CA THR A 125 10.88 7.83 -3.25
C THR A 125 11.52 6.60 -3.90
N GLY A 126 11.28 6.36 -5.19
CA GLY A 126 11.91 5.28 -5.95
C GLY A 126 13.43 5.37 -6.03
N ILE A 127 13.99 6.55 -6.30
CA ILE A 127 15.45 6.79 -6.27
C ILE A 127 16.00 6.51 -4.87
N PHE A 128 15.34 7.02 -3.83
CA PHE A 128 15.77 6.82 -2.45
C PHE A 128 15.77 5.33 -2.07
N TYR A 129 14.67 4.61 -2.30
CA TYR A 129 14.55 3.19 -1.97
C TYR A 129 15.52 2.31 -2.75
N PHE A 130 15.66 2.55 -4.07
CA PHE A 130 16.60 1.80 -4.90
C PHE A 130 18.05 2.02 -4.44
N THR A 131 18.43 3.27 -4.17
CA THR A 131 19.78 3.61 -3.71
C THR A 131 20.05 2.97 -2.35
N TRP A 132 19.09 3.07 -1.42
CA TRP A 132 19.20 2.47 -0.09
C TRP A 132 19.36 0.95 -0.15
N ALA A 133 18.54 0.27 -0.96
CA ALA A 133 18.60 -1.18 -1.13
C ALA A 133 19.94 -1.60 -1.76
N THR A 134 20.37 -0.92 -2.82
CA THR A 134 21.62 -1.22 -3.54
C THR A 134 22.84 -1.02 -2.64
N VAL A 135 22.94 0.13 -1.98
CA VAL A 135 24.05 0.46 -1.08
C VAL A 135 24.04 -0.46 0.13
N GLY A 136 22.88 -0.68 0.75
CA GLY A 136 22.75 -1.52 1.93
C GLY A 136 23.09 -2.98 1.67
N ILE A 137 22.68 -3.54 0.53
CA ILE A 137 23.07 -4.91 0.12
C ILE A 137 24.56 -4.97 -0.18
N SER A 138 25.11 -4.01 -0.93
CA SER A 138 26.53 -3.97 -1.27
C SER A 138 27.42 -3.87 -0.02
N LEU A 139 27.07 -3.00 0.92
CA LEU A 139 27.77 -2.87 2.20
C LEU A 139 27.58 -4.11 3.07
N SER A 140 26.41 -4.73 3.06
CA SER A 140 26.15 -5.97 3.81
C SER A 140 27.09 -7.08 3.36
N PHE A 141 27.26 -7.30 2.05
CA PHE A 141 28.20 -8.28 1.53
C PHE A 141 29.66 -7.91 1.78
N GLY A 142 30.03 -6.63 1.58
CA GLY A 142 31.40 -6.17 1.80
C GLY A 142 31.84 -6.25 3.26
N LEU A 143 30.94 -5.90 4.19
CA LEU A 143 31.21 -5.94 5.62
C LEU A 143 31.00 -7.33 6.23
N ALA A 144 30.41 -8.29 5.53
CA ALA A 144 30.16 -9.65 6.04
C ALA A 144 31.44 -10.39 6.46
N VAL A 145 32.58 -10.06 5.84
CA VAL A 145 33.90 -10.61 6.20
C VAL A 145 34.41 -10.03 7.53
N LEU A 146 33.91 -8.85 7.93
CA LEU A 146 34.28 -8.18 9.16
C LEU A 146 33.32 -8.54 10.30
N ILE A 147 33.81 -8.53 11.54
CA ILE A 147 32.98 -8.74 12.74
C ILE A 147 31.85 -7.69 12.84
N ILE A 148 32.09 -6.48 12.32
CA ILE A 148 31.14 -5.37 12.30
C ILE A 148 30.00 -5.59 11.28
N GLY A 149 30.15 -6.53 10.34
CA GLY A 149 29.14 -6.83 9.33
C GLY A 149 27.81 -7.30 9.91
N ILE A 150 27.84 -8.15 10.93
CA ILE A 150 26.61 -8.70 11.55
C ILE A 150 25.74 -7.57 12.14
N PRO A 151 26.25 -6.67 12.99
CA PRO A 151 25.50 -5.50 13.45
C PRO A 151 24.94 -4.64 12.31
N PHE A 152 25.73 -4.40 11.26
CA PHE A 152 25.30 -3.60 10.13
C PHE A 152 24.12 -4.23 9.39
N ILE A 153 24.16 -5.54 9.12
CA ILE A 153 23.09 -6.24 8.40
C ILE A 153 21.79 -6.22 9.20
N VAL A 154 21.87 -6.40 10.52
CA VAL A 154 20.70 -6.31 11.41
C VAL A 154 20.09 -4.91 11.34
N LEU A 155 20.92 -3.87 11.38
CA LEU A 155 20.47 -2.48 11.27
C LEU A 155 19.88 -2.19 9.89
N PHE A 156 20.48 -2.71 8.82
CA PHE A 156 19.97 -2.60 7.46
C PHE A 156 18.59 -3.24 7.32
N PHE A 157 18.40 -4.49 7.71
CA PHE A 157 17.07 -5.12 7.66
C PHE A 157 16.04 -4.44 8.57
N GLY A 158 16.46 -3.93 9.74
CA GLY A 158 15.64 -3.06 10.57
C GLY A 158 15.17 -1.80 9.83
N SER A 159 16.08 -1.13 9.11
CA SER A 159 15.77 0.05 8.30
C SER A 159 14.82 -0.27 7.15
N VAL A 160 14.99 -1.41 6.46
CA VAL A 160 14.11 -1.85 5.38
C VAL A 160 12.67 -2.01 5.89
N ARG A 161 12.51 -2.61 7.08
CA ARG A 161 11.20 -2.74 7.73
C ARG A 161 10.61 -1.37 8.09
N MET A 162 11.41 -0.45 8.63
CA MET A 162 10.94 0.90 8.95
C MET A 162 10.48 1.65 7.68
N LEU A 163 11.27 1.61 6.62
CA LEU A 163 10.93 2.24 5.34
C LEU A 163 9.68 1.62 4.70
N SER A 164 9.48 0.31 4.84
CA SER A 164 8.26 -0.36 4.37
C SER A 164 6.99 0.12 5.07
N LEU A 165 7.09 0.50 6.35
CA LEU A 165 5.97 1.09 7.10
C LEU A 165 5.69 2.52 6.64
N VAL A 166 6.72 3.32 6.43
CA VAL A 166 6.60 4.68 5.89
C VAL A 166 5.91 4.64 4.53
N GLU A 167 6.37 3.75 3.66
CA GLU A 167 5.79 3.54 2.34
C GLU A 167 4.32 3.07 2.43
N GLY A 168 4.04 2.09 3.29
CA GLY A 168 2.68 1.65 3.56
C GLY A 168 1.76 2.79 4.02
N ARG A 169 2.28 3.76 4.79
CA ARG A 169 1.54 4.96 5.19
C ARG A 169 1.34 5.95 4.04
N ILE A 170 2.35 6.18 3.21
CA ILE A 170 2.24 7.04 2.02
C ILE A 170 1.16 6.47 1.10
N VAL A 171 1.19 5.17 0.83
CA VAL A 171 0.17 4.48 0.01
C VAL A 171 -1.21 4.50 0.66
N GLU A 172 -1.32 4.25 1.96
CA GLU A 172 -2.61 4.29 2.69
C GLU A 172 -3.23 5.70 2.64
N THR A 173 -2.42 6.75 2.84
CA THR A 173 -2.89 8.14 2.88
C THR A 173 -3.21 8.70 1.50
N MET A 174 -2.36 8.44 0.49
CA MET A 174 -2.49 9.05 -0.83
C MET A 174 -3.37 8.23 -1.79
N LEU A 175 -3.33 6.90 -1.69
CA LEU A 175 -4.05 5.99 -2.60
C LEU A 175 -5.31 5.38 -1.94
N GLY A 176 -5.45 5.50 -0.62
CA GLY A 176 -6.62 5.03 0.11
C GLY A 176 -6.75 3.51 0.19
N VAL A 177 -5.66 2.78 -0.08
CA VAL A 177 -5.60 1.31 0.05
C VAL A 177 -5.20 0.98 1.49
N ARG A 178 -6.06 0.23 2.20
CA ARG A 178 -5.81 -0.17 3.58
C ARG A 178 -4.57 -1.07 3.66
N MET A 179 -3.54 -0.61 4.35
CA MET A 179 -2.33 -1.37 4.67
C MET A 179 -2.38 -1.88 6.12
N PRO A 180 -1.82 -3.07 6.43
CA PRO A 180 -1.67 -3.54 7.81
C PRO A 180 -0.74 -2.60 8.59
N ARG A 181 -1.17 -2.20 9.78
CA ARG A 181 -0.47 -1.19 10.59
C ARG A 181 0.52 -1.79 11.60
N ARG A 182 0.52 -3.11 11.80
CA ARG A 182 1.30 -3.79 12.85
C ARG A 182 2.32 -4.75 12.23
N PRO A 183 3.57 -4.77 12.71
CA PRO A 183 4.53 -5.80 12.36
C PRO A 183 4.06 -7.17 12.86
N THR A 184 4.39 -8.23 12.14
CA THR A 184 4.10 -9.61 12.56
C THR A 184 5.03 -9.99 13.73
N PHE A 185 4.45 -10.45 14.84
CA PHE A 185 5.12 -10.69 16.12
C PHE A 185 5.98 -11.98 16.19
N SER A 186 6.33 -12.60 15.06
CA SER A 186 6.88 -13.97 14.97
C SER A 186 8.25 -14.22 15.64
N MET A 187 8.78 -13.30 16.44
CA MET A 187 10.15 -13.36 16.98
C MET A 187 10.27 -13.10 18.51
N ARG A 188 9.17 -13.04 19.27
CA ARG A 188 9.24 -12.71 20.71
C ARG A 188 9.43 -13.96 21.57
N GLY A 189 10.69 -14.27 21.90
CA GLY A 189 11.09 -15.44 22.71
C GLY A 189 12.28 -16.21 22.16
N MET A 190 12.75 -15.89 20.95
CA MET A 190 13.92 -16.54 20.35
C MET A 190 15.24 -15.90 20.83
N PRO A 191 16.29 -16.70 21.09
CA PRO A 191 17.63 -16.18 21.34
C PRO A 191 18.11 -15.32 20.16
N PHE A 192 18.89 -14.29 20.47
CA PHE A 192 19.33 -13.25 19.52
C PHE A 192 19.88 -13.82 18.20
N TRP A 193 20.70 -14.87 18.27
CA TRP A 193 21.29 -15.53 17.10
C TRP A 193 20.26 -16.25 16.22
N GLN A 194 19.27 -16.92 16.82
CA GLN A 194 18.18 -17.54 16.06
C GLN A 194 17.28 -16.49 15.40
N ARG A 195 17.09 -15.34 16.07
CA ARG A 195 16.33 -14.21 15.54
C ARG A 195 17.01 -13.58 14.31
N ILE A 196 18.33 -13.45 14.33
CA ILE A 196 19.11 -13.01 13.16
C ILE A 196 18.97 -14.02 12.03
N GLY A 197 19.20 -15.31 12.29
CA GLY A 197 19.08 -16.36 11.27
C GLY A 197 17.68 -16.44 10.64
N ALA A 198 16.63 -16.28 11.45
CA ALA A 198 15.24 -16.23 10.98
C ALA A 198 14.97 -14.99 10.10
N MET A 199 15.60 -13.85 10.36
CA MET A 199 15.45 -12.64 9.56
C MET A 199 16.05 -12.78 8.15
N PHE A 200 17.17 -13.50 8.01
CA PHE A 200 17.79 -13.77 6.70
C PHE A 200 16.96 -14.73 5.85
N ARG A 201 16.31 -15.72 6.48
CA ARG A 201 15.46 -16.70 5.79
C ARG A 201 14.03 -16.21 5.58
N ASP A 202 13.67 -15.04 6.10
CA ASP A 202 12.34 -14.48 5.98
C ASP A 202 12.10 -14.04 4.51
N PRO A 203 11.22 -14.74 3.75
CA PRO A 203 10.93 -14.40 2.35
C PRO A 203 10.36 -12.98 2.23
N ARG A 204 9.78 -12.44 3.30
CA ARG A 204 9.23 -11.08 3.35
C ARG A 204 10.30 -10.01 3.22
N THR A 205 11.47 -10.22 3.83
CA THR A 205 12.58 -9.25 3.73
C THR A 205 13.02 -9.11 2.28
N TRP A 206 13.12 -10.25 1.59
CA TRP A 206 13.47 -10.30 0.17
C TRP A 206 12.38 -9.71 -0.73
N GLY A 207 11.10 -9.98 -0.42
CA GLY A 207 9.96 -9.35 -1.12
C GLY A 207 9.95 -7.83 -0.98
N THR A 208 10.22 -7.32 0.22
CA THR A 208 10.32 -5.86 0.47
C THR A 208 11.52 -5.25 -0.26
N LEU A 209 12.68 -5.91 -0.26
CA LEU A 209 13.86 -5.44 -1.00
C LEU A 209 13.60 -5.43 -2.50
N PHE A 210 12.98 -6.47 -3.04
CA PHE A 210 12.59 -6.54 -4.44
C PHE A 210 11.62 -5.41 -4.80
N TYR A 211 10.64 -5.13 -3.92
CA TYR A 211 9.77 -3.97 -4.08
C TYR A 211 10.55 -2.66 -4.13
N MET A 212 11.53 -2.44 -3.22
CA MET A 212 12.37 -1.23 -3.23
C MET A 212 13.18 -1.09 -4.53
N PHE A 213 13.65 -2.20 -5.10
CA PHE A 213 14.27 -2.20 -6.43
C PHE A 213 13.28 -1.82 -7.54
N LEU A 214 12.06 -2.35 -7.47
CA LEU A 214 11.00 -2.10 -8.44
C LEU A 214 10.45 -0.67 -8.37
N MET A 215 10.62 0.03 -7.25
CA MET A 215 10.12 1.39 -7.09
C MET A 215 10.78 2.41 -8.01
N LEU A 216 12.05 2.22 -8.39
CA LEU A 216 12.70 3.11 -9.36
C LEU A 216 12.09 3.00 -10.77
N PRO A 217 12.02 1.83 -11.42
CA PRO A 217 11.42 1.73 -12.75
C PRO A 217 9.93 2.12 -12.74
N LEU A 218 9.18 1.75 -11.69
CA LEU A 218 7.79 2.19 -11.54
C LEU A 218 7.69 3.71 -11.39
N GLY A 219 8.52 4.31 -10.54
CA GLY A 219 8.57 5.76 -10.33
C GLY A 219 8.88 6.53 -11.62
N ILE A 220 9.81 6.03 -12.43
CA ILE A 220 10.12 6.61 -13.75
C ILE A 220 8.89 6.53 -14.67
N ILE A 221 8.24 5.36 -14.78
CA ILE A 221 7.05 5.19 -15.63
C ILE A 221 5.93 6.13 -15.19
N TYR A 222 5.64 6.19 -13.89
CA TYR A 222 4.58 7.02 -13.33
C TYR A 222 4.84 8.50 -13.54
N PHE A 223 6.04 8.96 -13.20
CA PHE A 223 6.43 10.36 -13.35
C PHE A 223 6.41 10.80 -14.81
N THR A 224 7.05 10.03 -15.71
CA THR A 224 7.11 10.37 -17.13
C THR A 224 5.73 10.42 -17.75
N LEU A 225 4.87 9.43 -17.49
CA LEU A 225 3.51 9.38 -18.01
C LEU A 225 2.67 10.55 -17.51
N VAL A 226 2.69 10.84 -16.21
CA VAL A 226 1.87 11.93 -15.63
C VAL A 226 2.37 13.29 -16.10
N VAL A 227 3.68 13.54 -16.08
CA VAL A 227 4.24 14.83 -16.49
C VAL A 227 4.03 15.08 -17.98
N THR A 228 4.22 14.08 -18.85
CA THR A 228 4.02 14.25 -20.30
C THR A 228 2.54 14.48 -20.63
N LEU A 229 1.64 13.68 -20.07
CA LEU A 229 0.20 13.81 -20.34
C LEU A 229 -0.37 15.12 -19.77
N LEU A 230 0.00 15.50 -18.54
CA LEU A 230 -0.43 16.77 -17.95
C LEU A 230 0.15 17.95 -18.73
N SER A 231 1.45 17.97 -19.02
CA SER A 231 2.05 19.09 -19.76
C SER A 231 1.42 19.26 -21.14
N THR A 232 1.21 18.16 -21.87
CA THR A 232 0.58 18.19 -23.20
C THR A 232 -0.88 18.64 -23.12
N SER A 233 -1.66 18.11 -22.18
CA SER A 233 -3.07 18.46 -22.03
C SER A 233 -3.27 19.91 -21.60
N LEU A 234 -2.43 20.42 -20.68
CA LEU A 234 -2.45 21.82 -20.26
C LEU A 234 -2.01 22.75 -21.39
N ALA A 235 -0.96 22.40 -22.15
CA ALA A 235 -0.51 23.20 -23.28
C ALA A 235 -1.61 23.34 -24.35
N LEU A 236 -2.29 22.23 -24.67
CA LEU A 236 -3.42 22.23 -25.60
C LEU A 236 -4.64 22.99 -25.05
N ALA A 237 -4.98 22.82 -23.77
CA ALA A 237 -6.05 23.57 -23.12
C ALA A 237 -5.78 25.09 -23.08
N ALA A 238 -4.49 25.48 -22.98
CA ALA A 238 -4.06 26.86 -23.01
C ALA A 238 -3.95 27.46 -24.42
N ALA A 239 -4.16 26.68 -25.49
CA ALA A 239 -4.04 27.13 -26.88
C ALA A 239 -4.75 28.46 -27.21
N PRO A 240 -6.02 28.72 -26.81
CA PRO A 240 -6.69 29.99 -27.11
C PRO A 240 -6.07 31.16 -26.36
N VAL A 241 -5.57 30.94 -25.14
CA VAL A 241 -4.87 31.97 -24.35
C VAL A 241 -3.53 32.30 -25.00
N VAL A 242 -2.77 31.27 -25.40
CA VAL A 242 -1.51 31.44 -26.13
C VAL A 242 -1.76 32.21 -27.42
N LYS A 243 -2.76 31.82 -28.23
CA LYS A 243 -3.13 32.55 -29.45
C LYS A 243 -3.44 34.02 -29.20
N LEU A 244 -4.24 34.31 -28.17
CA LEU A 244 -4.60 35.67 -27.78
C LEU A 244 -3.35 36.51 -27.42
N VAL A 245 -2.41 35.93 -26.67
CA VAL A 245 -1.15 36.59 -26.32
C VAL A 245 -0.30 36.85 -27.56
N PHE A 246 -0.17 35.85 -28.44
CA PHE A 246 0.59 35.97 -29.70
C PHE A 246 0.02 37.06 -30.62
N ASP A 247 -1.30 37.17 -30.72
CA ASP A 247 -1.97 38.23 -31.47
C ASP A 247 -1.72 39.61 -30.83
N MET A 248 -1.75 39.71 -29.50
CA MET A 248 -1.49 40.97 -28.80
C MET A 248 -0.06 41.49 -28.97
N ILE A 249 0.94 40.60 -29.01
CA ILE A 249 2.35 40.99 -29.20
C ILE A 249 2.74 41.15 -30.67
N GLY A 250 1.78 41.03 -31.60
CA GLY A 250 2.01 41.17 -33.04
C GLY A 250 2.75 39.99 -33.66
N PHE A 251 2.89 38.86 -32.96
CA PHE A 251 3.49 37.63 -33.49
C PHE A 251 2.46 36.89 -34.35
N THR A 252 2.25 37.41 -35.56
CA THR A 252 1.23 36.94 -36.51
C THR A 252 1.85 36.43 -37.82
N ASP A 253 3.09 35.93 -37.75
CA ASP A 253 3.78 35.37 -38.90
C ASP A 253 3.23 33.96 -39.22
N TYR A 254 2.04 33.94 -39.81
CA TYR A 254 1.54 32.79 -40.56
C TYR A 254 2.15 32.90 -41.95
N GLY A 255 3.44 32.60 -42.06
CA GLY A 255 4.16 32.65 -43.33
C GLY A 255 3.37 32.02 -44.48
N GLN A 256 3.60 32.50 -45.69
CA GLN A 256 3.02 31.91 -46.89
C GLN A 256 3.35 30.41 -46.94
N CYS A 257 2.30 29.58 -46.97
CA CYS A 257 2.46 28.14 -47.10
C CYS A 257 2.68 27.80 -48.57
N ASP A 258 3.91 27.45 -48.93
CA ASP A 258 4.30 27.06 -50.30
C ASP A 258 4.07 25.55 -50.58
N GLY A 259 2.96 25.00 -50.06
CA GLY A 259 2.61 23.58 -50.16
C GLY A 259 1.37 23.30 -50.99
N PRO A 260 1.01 22.01 -51.18
CA PRO A 260 -0.26 21.63 -51.79
C PRO A 260 -1.46 22.25 -51.05
N ALA A 261 -2.50 22.64 -51.78
CA ALA A 261 -3.68 23.35 -51.23
C ALA A 261 -4.31 22.65 -50.02
N TRP A 262 -4.35 21.31 -50.01
CA TRP A 262 -4.87 20.54 -48.88
C TRP A 262 -3.99 20.66 -47.63
N VAL A 263 -2.66 20.70 -47.76
CA VAL A 263 -1.72 20.91 -46.65
C VAL A 263 -1.88 22.31 -46.09
N CYS A 264 -1.90 23.33 -46.97
CA CYS A 264 -2.04 24.72 -46.53
C CYS A 264 -3.40 24.97 -45.88
N GLY A 265 -4.48 24.33 -46.34
CA GLY A 265 -5.77 24.34 -45.65
C GLY A 265 -5.69 23.86 -44.20
N TRP A 266 -4.96 22.78 -43.93
CA TRP A 266 -4.73 22.30 -42.55
C TRP A 266 -3.88 23.26 -41.73
N VAL A 267 -2.81 23.81 -42.30
CA VAL A 267 -1.93 24.77 -41.61
C VAL A 267 -2.73 26.02 -41.20
N HIS A 268 -3.51 26.60 -42.13
CA HIS A 268 -4.35 27.76 -41.82
C HIS A 268 -5.44 27.47 -40.79
N PHE A 269 -6.02 26.27 -40.82
CA PHE A 269 -6.99 25.87 -39.79
C PHE A 269 -6.35 25.83 -38.40
N TRP A 270 -5.22 25.13 -38.25
CA TRP A 270 -4.52 24.97 -36.97
C TRP A 270 -3.88 26.26 -36.47
N SER A 271 -3.50 27.16 -37.38
CA SER A 271 -2.93 28.46 -37.05
C SER A 271 -3.97 29.51 -36.71
N GLY A 272 -5.23 29.29 -37.10
CA GLY A 272 -6.36 30.17 -36.81
C GLY A 272 -7.03 29.91 -35.45
N TRP A 273 -8.01 30.76 -35.13
CA TRP A 273 -8.88 30.60 -33.95
C TRP A 273 -9.63 29.26 -33.92
N PRO A 274 -10.17 28.73 -35.05
CA PRO A 274 -10.83 27.42 -35.03
C PRO A 274 -9.90 26.29 -34.56
N GLY A 275 -8.64 26.28 -35.03
CA GLY A 275 -7.62 25.34 -34.59
C GLY A 275 -7.27 25.48 -33.10
N ALA A 276 -7.16 26.71 -32.60
CA ALA A 276 -6.90 26.96 -31.18
C ALA A 276 -8.03 26.44 -30.27
N PHE A 277 -9.29 26.63 -30.65
CA PHE A 277 -10.43 26.06 -29.90
C PHE A 277 -10.51 24.53 -30.03
N ALA A 278 -10.23 23.98 -31.21
CA ALA A 278 -10.17 22.53 -31.40
C ALA A 278 -9.07 21.90 -30.52
N ALA A 279 -7.87 22.51 -30.49
CA ALA A 279 -6.78 22.12 -29.60
C ALA A 279 -7.21 22.20 -28.13
N CYS A 280 -7.92 23.25 -27.72
CA CYS A 280 -8.44 23.40 -26.36
C CYS A 280 -9.37 22.26 -25.97
N ILE A 281 -10.34 21.91 -26.83
CA ILE A 281 -11.28 20.81 -26.58
C ILE A 281 -10.52 19.48 -26.45
N VAL A 282 -9.57 19.23 -27.34
CA VAL A 282 -8.72 18.02 -27.29
C VAL A 282 -7.88 18.01 -26.00
N GLY A 283 -7.29 19.14 -25.61
CA GLY A 283 -6.52 19.29 -24.38
C GLY A 283 -7.35 19.01 -23.14
N ILE A 284 -8.56 19.56 -23.05
CA ILE A 284 -9.50 19.29 -21.96
C ILE A 284 -9.87 17.80 -21.92
N ALA A 285 -10.23 17.20 -23.06
CA ALA A 285 -10.57 15.78 -23.13
C ALA A 285 -9.38 14.90 -22.68
N MET A 286 -8.17 15.23 -23.11
CA MET A 286 -6.93 14.56 -22.73
C MET A 286 -6.62 14.73 -21.23
N LEU A 287 -6.91 15.89 -20.65
CA LEU A 287 -6.76 16.13 -19.21
C LEU A 287 -7.67 15.18 -18.41
N PHE A 288 -8.95 15.08 -18.79
CA PHE A 288 -9.86 14.14 -18.13
C PHE A 288 -9.43 12.67 -18.33
N ALA A 289 -8.98 12.30 -19.53
CA ALA A 289 -8.42 10.97 -19.77
C ALA A 289 -7.21 10.68 -18.85
N THR A 290 -6.33 11.66 -18.69
CA THR A 290 -5.14 11.58 -17.81
C THR A 290 -5.54 11.32 -16.37
N LEU A 291 -6.54 12.05 -15.86
CA LEU A 291 -7.05 11.85 -14.49
C LEU A 291 -7.62 10.43 -14.27
N HIS A 292 -8.28 9.85 -15.27
CA HIS A 292 -8.74 8.46 -15.19
C HIS A 292 -7.57 7.48 -15.17
N ILE A 293 -6.55 7.69 -16.02
CA ILE A 293 -5.34 6.86 -16.04
C ILE A 293 -4.64 6.90 -14.69
N VAL A 294 -4.45 8.10 -14.11
CA VAL A 294 -3.85 8.29 -12.78
C VAL A 294 -4.60 7.50 -11.71
N ARG A 295 -5.93 7.53 -11.74
CA ARG A 295 -6.75 6.78 -10.78
C ARG A 295 -6.56 5.27 -10.91
N VAL A 296 -6.52 4.75 -12.13
CA VAL A 296 -6.29 3.33 -12.39
C VAL A 296 -4.88 2.92 -11.95
N LEU A 297 -3.87 3.71 -12.30
CA LEU A 297 -2.49 3.47 -11.89
C LEU A 297 -2.31 3.51 -10.37
N GLY A 298 -2.96 4.47 -9.69
CA GLY A 298 -2.93 4.55 -8.23
C GLY A 298 -3.54 3.31 -7.58
N TYR A 299 -4.63 2.79 -8.13
CA TYR A 299 -5.21 1.53 -7.67
C TYR A 299 -4.27 0.34 -7.91
N LEU A 300 -3.71 0.21 -9.12
CA LEU A 300 -2.80 -0.88 -9.48
C LEU A 300 -1.56 -0.87 -8.59
N HIS A 301 -0.95 0.30 -8.40
CA HIS A 301 0.21 0.44 -7.53
C HIS A 301 -0.12 0.08 -6.08
N GLY A 302 -1.26 0.51 -5.56
CA GLY A 302 -1.71 0.13 -4.22
C GLY A 302 -1.86 -1.40 -4.06
N GLN A 303 -2.27 -2.12 -5.11
CA GLN A 303 -2.31 -3.59 -5.09
C GLN A 303 -0.91 -4.21 -5.12
N ILE A 304 0.02 -3.66 -5.91
CA ILE A 304 1.42 -4.10 -5.94
C ILE A 304 2.04 -3.95 -4.55
N ALA A 305 1.92 -2.76 -3.96
CA ALA A 305 2.40 -2.49 -2.61
C ALA A 305 1.76 -3.45 -1.59
N ARG A 306 0.44 -3.69 -1.69
CA ARG A 306 -0.24 -4.65 -0.81
C ARG A 306 0.32 -6.07 -0.98
N HIS A 307 0.60 -6.49 -2.20
CA HIS A 307 1.11 -7.84 -2.47
C HIS A 307 2.51 -8.08 -1.86
N PHE A 308 3.40 -7.08 -1.96
CA PHE A 308 4.78 -7.23 -1.49
C PHE A 308 4.98 -6.87 0.00
N LEU A 309 4.17 -5.96 0.55
CA LEU A 309 4.34 -5.45 1.92
C LEU A 309 3.48 -6.20 2.95
N VAL A 310 2.38 -6.84 2.52
CA VAL A 310 1.49 -7.61 3.38
C VAL A 310 1.86 -9.07 3.35
N ALA A 311 2.05 -9.67 4.53
CA ALA A 311 2.24 -11.11 4.65
C ALA A 311 0.98 -11.82 4.14
N ARG A 312 1.14 -12.70 3.15
CA ARG A 312 0.14 -13.71 2.82
C ARG A 312 0.43 -14.92 3.70
N GLU A 313 -0.57 -15.34 4.46
CA GLU A 313 -0.60 -16.64 5.12
C GLU A 313 -0.64 -17.77 4.09
#